data_AF-A0A820ML53-F1
#
_entry.id   AF-A0A820ML53-F1
#
_cell.length_a   1.000
_cell.length_b   1.000
_cell.length_c   1.000
_cell.angle_alpha   90.00
_cell.angle_beta   90.00
_cell.angle_gamma   90.00
#
_symmetry.space_group_name_H-M   'P 1'
#
loop_
_entity.id
_entity.type
_entity.pdbx_description
1 polymer ?
#
loop_
_entity_poly.entity_id
_entity_poly.type
_entity_poly.pdbx_seq_one_letter_code
_entity_poly.pdbx_strand_id
1 'polypeptide(L)'
;KQILPNTISNDMERNVKYLLTKKYSYSTIQQDLAEMNVNISTSTIRLIANKIRKQHRLGLLNNQSPKFYHRYHVATADIVRRITLCISKENPPTVRLIAA
;
A
#
# COMPACT_ATOMS: atom_id res chain seq x y z
N LYS A 1 18.83 -8.13 -31.91
CA LYS A 1 19.02 -8.44 -30.48
C LYS A 1 19.25 -7.13 -29.71
N GLN A 2 18.19 -6.52 -29.19
CA GLN A 2 18.30 -5.52 -28.11
C GLN A 2 17.50 -6.08 -26.95
N ILE A 3 18.22 -6.26 -25.85
CA ILE A 3 17.76 -6.80 -24.58
C ILE A 3 16.82 -5.76 -23.97
N LEU A 4 15.60 -6.14 -23.59
CA LEU A 4 14.83 -5.36 -22.62
C LEU A 4 15.66 -5.26 -21.33
N PRO A 5 15.84 -4.07 -20.75
CA PRO A 5 15.75 -3.93 -19.32
C PRO A 5 14.51 -3.08 -19.06
N ASN A 6 13.34 -3.71 -19.01
CA ASN A 6 12.19 -3.15 -18.27
C ASN A 6 12.39 -3.31 -16.75
N THR A 7 13.63 -3.51 -16.31
CA THR A 7 14.03 -3.49 -14.92
C THR A 7 14.38 -2.06 -14.55
N ILE A 8 13.43 -1.40 -13.89
CA ILE A 8 13.66 -0.13 -13.20
C ILE A 8 14.91 -0.31 -12.32
N SER A 9 15.98 0.45 -12.60
CA SER A 9 17.19 0.38 -11.78
C SER A 9 16.91 0.96 -10.39
N ASN A 10 17.59 0.43 -9.37
CA ASN A 10 17.49 0.97 -8.01
C ASN A 10 17.88 2.45 -7.94
N ASP A 11 18.83 2.89 -8.78
CA ASP A 11 19.24 4.29 -8.87
C ASP A 11 18.14 5.18 -9.44
N MET A 12 17.40 4.70 -10.45
CA MET A 12 16.23 5.41 -10.99
C MET A 12 15.12 5.51 -9.95
N GLU A 13 14.88 4.46 -9.18
CA GLU A 13 13.94 4.49 -8.05
C GLU A 13 14.33 5.50 -6.98
N ARG A 14 15.64 5.62 -6.69
CA ARG A 14 16.17 6.59 -5.72
C ARG A 14 15.98 8.03 -6.20
N ASN A 15 16.26 8.31 -7.47
CA ASN A 15 16.11 9.64 -8.06
C ASN A 15 14.63 10.06 -8.10
N VAL A 16 13.75 9.15 -8.55
CA VAL A 16 12.30 9.40 -8.54
C VAL A 16 11.80 9.61 -7.10
N LYS A 17 12.28 8.83 -6.13
CA LYS A 17 11.91 9.02 -4.72
C LYS A 17 12.32 10.40 -4.21
N TYR A 18 13.54 10.85 -4.49
CA TYR A 18 14.02 12.17 -4.10
C TYR A 18 13.15 13.29 -4.69
N LEU A 19 12.87 13.25 -6.00
CA LEU A 19 12.07 14.27 -6.67
C LEU A 19 10.60 14.27 -6.21
N LEU A 20 10.04 13.10 -5.89
CA LEU A 20 8.71 12.99 -5.27
C LEU A 20 8.64 13.68 -3.90
N THR A 21 9.71 13.69 -3.10
CA THR A 21 9.71 14.40 -1.80
C THR A 21 9.66 15.93 -1.96
N LYS A 22 10.12 16.46 -3.09
CA LYS A 22 10.06 17.89 -3.40
C LYS A 22 8.69 18.34 -3.92
N LYS A 23 7.69 17.43 -3.94
CA LYS A 23 6.32 17.65 -4.42
C LYS A 23 6.23 18.10 -5.89
N TYR A 24 7.22 17.74 -6.71
CA TYR A 24 7.16 18.02 -8.14
C TYR A 24 6.08 17.18 -8.84
N SER A 25 5.54 17.74 -9.93
CA SER A 25 4.60 17.04 -10.80
C SER A 25 5.30 15.92 -11.57
N TYR A 26 4.60 14.88 -12.01
CA TYR A 26 5.23 13.78 -12.75
C TYR A 26 5.87 14.23 -14.08
N SER A 27 5.33 15.27 -14.73
CA SER A 27 5.92 15.84 -15.94
C SER A 27 7.24 16.58 -15.65
N THR A 28 7.31 17.31 -14.53
CA THR A 28 8.57 17.96 -14.10
C THR A 28 9.62 16.91 -13.76
N ILE A 29 9.24 15.85 -13.04
CA ILE A 29 10.14 14.74 -12.72
C ILE A 29 10.67 14.06 -13.99
N GLN A 30 9.83 13.91 -15.01
CA GLN A 30 10.24 13.36 -16.30
C GLN A 30 11.26 14.26 -17.01
N GLN A 31 11.04 15.57 -17.01
CA GLN A 31 11.96 16.56 -17.60
C GLN A 31 13.31 16.54 -16.88
N ASP A 32 13.32 16.62 -15.55
CA ASP A 32 14.54 16.57 -14.75
C ASP A 32 15.33 15.26 -14.98
N LEU A 33 14.64 14.13 -15.11
CA LEU A 33 15.29 12.85 -15.39
C LEU A 33 15.84 12.78 -16.82
N ALA A 34 15.15 13.40 -17.79
CA ALA A 34 15.64 13.50 -19.16
C ALA A 34 16.92 14.34 -19.25
N GLU A 35 17.03 15.44 -18.48
CA GLU A 35 18.26 16.23 -18.36
C GLU A 35 19.44 15.42 -17.79
N MET A 36 19.14 14.40 -16.97
CA MET A 36 20.11 13.45 -16.42
C MET A 36 20.39 12.25 -17.35
N ASN A 37 19.98 12.31 -18.62
CA ASN A 37 20.04 11.21 -19.60
C ASN A 37 19.26 9.94 -19.19
N VAL A 38 18.28 10.07 -18.30
CA VAL A 38 17.39 8.98 -17.88
C VAL A 38 16.07 9.14 -18.60
N ASN A 39 15.84 8.33 -19.62
CA ASN A 39 14.60 8.41 -20.41
C ASN A 39 13.53 7.48 -19.83
N ILE A 40 12.53 8.06 -19.18
CA ILE A 40 11.50 7.35 -18.44
C ILE A 40 10.12 7.96 -18.74
N SER A 41 9.12 7.12 -18.96
CA SER A 41 7.74 7.57 -19.15
C SER A 41 7.08 7.97 -17.83
N THR A 42 6.10 8.88 -17.89
CA THR A 42 5.26 9.24 -16.74
C THR A 42 4.49 8.06 -16.15
N SER A 43 4.16 7.05 -16.96
CA SER A 43 3.53 5.80 -16.49
C SER A 43 4.46 5.01 -15.57
N THR A 44 5.74 4.93 -15.91
CA THR A 44 6.76 4.28 -15.09
C THR A 44 7.04 5.07 -13.81
N ILE A 45 7.07 6.42 -13.88
CA ILE A 45 7.16 7.29 -12.68
C ILE A 45 5.98 7.01 -11.74
N ARG A 46 4.76 6.88 -12.28
CA ARG A 46 3.56 6.55 -11.50
C ARG A 46 3.65 5.18 -10.83
N LEU A 47 4.16 4.17 -11.54
CA LEU A 47 4.38 2.83 -10.98
C LEU A 47 5.38 2.87 -9.82
N ILE A 48 6.50 3.59 -9.99
CA ILE A 48 7.50 3.79 -8.93
C ILE A 48 6.88 4.52 -7.73
N ALA A 49 6.13 5.59 -7.96
CA ALA A 49 5.45 6.33 -6.91
C ALA A 49 4.48 5.43 -6.12
N ASN A 50 3.72 4.57 -6.81
CA ASN A 50 2.83 3.61 -6.16
C ASN A 50 3.58 2.55 -5.35
N LYS A 51 4.71 2.04 -5.87
CA LYS A 51 5.59 1.12 -5.14
C LYS A 51 6.11 1.76 -3.84
N ILE A 52 6.61 3.00 -3.92
CA ILE A 52 7.09 3.77 -2.77
C ILE A 52 5.95 3.97 -1.75
N ARG A 53 4.76 4.40 -2.18
CA ARG A 53 3.59 4.56 -1.29
C ARG A 53 3.21 3.25 -0.59
N LYS A 54 3.24 2.13 -1.32
CA LYS A 54 2.95 0.80 -0.75
C LYS A 54 3.98 0.42 0.31
N GLN A 55 5.27 0.64 0.06
CA GLN A 55 6.33 0.40 1.05
C GLN A 55 6.16 1.27 2.30
N HIS A 56 5.88 2.56 2.14
CA HIS A 56 5.60 3.45 3.26
C HIS A 56 4.36 2.98 4.05
N ARG A 57 3.28 2.59 3.38
CA ARG A 57 2.07 2.08 4.03
C ARG A 57 2.33 0.78 4.81
N LEU A 58 3.11 -0.15 4.27
CA LEU A 58 3.50 -1.37 4.96
C LEU A 58 4.41 -1.08 6.16
N GLY A 59 5.37 -0.15 6.02
CA GLY A 59 6.20 0.31 7.14
C GLY A 59 5.37 0.98 8.24
N LEU A 60 4.34 1.75 7.88
CA LEU A 60 3.41 2.33 8.84
C LEU A 60 2.57 1.27 9.54
N LEU A 61 2.09 0.24 8.84
CA LEU A 61 1.34 -0.86 9.44
C LEU A 61 2.22 -1.70 10.38
N ASN A 62 3.47 -1.96 10.00
CA ASN A 62 4.43 -2.65 10.86
C ASN A 62 4.84 -1.81 12.08
N ASN A 63 4.79 -0.46 11.96
CA ASN A 63 5.05 0.46 13.07
C ASN A 63 3.77 0.98 13.76
N GLN A 64 2.58 0.50 13.38
CA GLN A 64 1.36 0.82 14.11
C GLN A 64 1.45 0.10 15.45
N SER A 65 1.63 0.89 16.51
CA SER A 65 1.81 0.40 17.88
C SER A 65 0.82 -0.73 18.20
N PRO A 66 1.18 -1.68 19.07
CA PRO A 66 0.28 -2.76 19.50
C PRO A 66 -1.09 -2.24 19.96
N LYS A 67 -1.17 -0.99 20.45
CA LYS A 67 -2.43 -0.31 20.78
C LYS A 67 -3.38 -0.12 19.59
N PHE A 68 -2.89 0.15 18.37
CA PHE A 68 -3.76 0.30 17.19
C PHE A 68 -4.28 -1.06 16.71
N TYR A 69 -3.39 -2.05 16.57
CA TYR A 69 -3.78 -3.43 16.23
C TYR A 69 -4.79 -3.98 17.25
N HIS A 70 -4.54 -3.75 18.54
CA HIS A 70 -5.44 -4.11 19.63
C HIS A 70 -6.79 -3.40 19.53
N ARG A 71 -6.82 -2.07 19.28
CA ARG A 71 -8.08 -1.33 19.11
C ARG A 71 -8.89 -1.81 17.91
N TYR A 72 -8.24 -2.11 16.79
CA TYR A 72 -8.89 -2.68 15.61
C TYR A 72 -9.49 -4.05 15.92
N HIS A 73 -8.73 -4.94 16.57
CA HIS A 73 -9.20 -6.28 16.94
C HIS A 73 -10.32 -6.27 17.99
N VAL A 74 -10.26 -5.38 18.98
CA VAL A 74 -11.35 -5.23 19.97
C VAL A 74 -12.62 -4.70 19.30
N ALA A 75 -12.50 -3.76 18.36
CA ALA A 75 -13.65 -3.23 17.65
C ALA A 75 -14.29 -4.28 16.72
N THR A 76 -13.49 -5.05 15.98
CA THR A 76 -14.02 -6.12 15.11
C THR A 76 -14.65 -7.24 15.93
N ALA A 77 -14.09 -7.60 17.10
CA ALA A 77 -14.70 -8.57 18.00
C ALA A 77 -16.05 -8.10 18.58
N ASP A 78 -16.20 -6.84 18.98
CA ASP A 78 -17.50 -6.34 19.49
C ASP A 78 -18.55 -6.26 18.39
N ILE A 79 -18.16 -5.91 17.15
CA ILE A 79 -19.07 -5.94 15.99
C ILE A 79 -19.54 -7.37 15.70
N VAL A 80 -18.63 -8.34 15.63
CA VAL A 80 -18.98 -9.76 15.42
C VAL A 80 -19.89 -10.25 16.54
N ARG A 81 -19.57 -9.93 17.81
CA ARG A 81 -20.40 -10.30 18.97
C ARG A 81 -21.81 -9.72 18.89
N ARG A 82 -21.95 -8.44 18.49
CA ARG A 82 -23.26 -7.79 18.29
C ARG A 82 -24.05 -8.46 17.16
N ILE A 83 -23.40 -8.77 16.03
CA ILE A 83 -24.04 -9.47 14.91
C ILE A 83 -24.50 -10.87 15.36
N THR A 84 -23.67 -11.66 16.04
CA THR A 84 -24.03 -12.98 16.57
C THR A 84 -25.20 -12.92 17.54
N LEU A 85 -25.20 -11.94 18.46
CA LEU A 85 -26.31 -11.72 19.40
C LEU A 85 -27.60 -11.31 18.69
N CYS A 86 -27.53 -10.47 17.66
CA CYS A 86 -28.70 -10.09 16.88
C CYS A 86 -29.26 -11.27 16.08
N ILE A 87 -28.40 -12.09 15.45
CA ILE A 87 -28.81 -13.30 14.72
C ILE A 87 -29.49 -14.29 15.68
N SER A 88 -28.96 -14.47 16.91
CA SER A 88 -29.55 -15.37 17.91
C SER A 88 -30.95 -14.98 18.41
N LYS A 89 -31.33 -13.70 18.27
CA LYS A 89 -32.66 -13.20 18.66
C LYS A 89 -33.70 -13.37 17.55
N GLU A 90 -33.27 -13.28 16.29
CA GLU A 90 -34.17 -13.41 15.14
C GLU A 90 -34.38 -14.87 14.72
N ASN A 91 -33.38 -15.74 14.90
CA ASN A 91 -33.49 -17.19 14.71
C ASN A 91 -32.47 -17.89 15.62
N PRO A 92 -32.84 -18.66 16.67
CA PRO A 92 -31.86 -19.38 17.48
C PRO A 92 -31.16 -20.44 16.60
N PRO A 93 -29.87 -20.29 16.24
CA PRO A 93 -29.27 -21.16 15.24
C PRO A 93 -28.62 -22.35 15.92
N THR A 94 -29.08 -23.54 15.56
CA THR A 94 -28.36 -24.81 15.54
C THR A 94 -27.17 -24.74 14.55
N VAL A 95 -26.29 -23.76 14.69
CA VAL A 95 -25.10 -23.61 13.83
C VAL A 95 -23.90 -24.11 14.61
N ARG A 96 -23.52 -25.37 14.34
CA ARG A 96 -22.23 -25.93 14.70
C ARG A 96 -21.14 -25.08 14.05
N LEU A 97 -20.41 -24.34 14.87
CA LEU A 97 -19.16 -23.66 14.49
C LEU A 97 -18.16 -24.73 14.00
N ILE A 98 -17.86 -24.72 12.70
CA ILE A 98 -16.66 -25.35 12.16
C ILE A 98 -15.54 -24.33 12.35
N ALA A 99 -14.64 -24.58 13.30
CA ALA A 99 -13.42 -23.80 13.48
C ALA A 99 -12.43 -24.12 12.34
N ALA A 100 -11.82 -23.09 11.78
CA ALA A 100 -10.64 -23.15 10.91
C ALA A 100 -9.44 -22.59 11.66
#